data_AF-A0A6J1CGI3-F1
#
_entry.id   AF-A0A6J1CGI3-F1
#
_cell.length_a   1.000
_cell.length_b   1.000
_cell.length_c   1.000
_cell.angle_alpha   90.00
_cell.angle_beta   90.00
_cell.angle_gamma   90.00
#
_symmetry.space_group_name_H-M   'P 1'
#
loop_
_entity.id
_entity.type
_entity.pdbx_description
1 polymer ?
#
loop_
_entity_poly.entity_id
_entity_poly.type
_entity_poly.pdbx_seq_one_letter_code
_entity_poly.pdbx_strand_id
1 'polypeptide(L)'
;MGRRKSQRKNSPAVDSDDDSSVSSSSTMRSDRMSVVGTEDIQFDKDSLLDLALDALYEKRGSTREKALSSIIENFSNNLQHQFVEKKFATLLHQCLNSIKKGSSKEISLASHAIGLLALTVGYGDNAREILSESVPSISQALKSGPESSKISLLECLAIITFVGGNDLEETERSLQLMWQVVNPKLGPNVVAVRQSAAVITAVVSAWSFVLTTTDALKLNSKDWQESISYLSSLLDKEDRAVRIAAGEALALVFEMGVLEKFSAEAKGLTDGSVLEGSKLRDWYVHIQGLKGKILNQVKSLSVEAGGKGSAKKDLNFQRNTFRDILEFLEDGYCPETSIKIGGDLLQTSTWSKLIQLNFLKHYLGGGFVKHMQENEFLHDVFGFTPKKKFLLDGEHRISSAEKRMFKSPNSFANKARTQLLNKQRMLAEGRNIGHYAINVGD
;
A
#
# COMPACT_ATOMS: atom_id res chain seq x y z
N MET A 1 47.26 10.31 6.27
CA MET A 1 48.60 10.93 6.23
C MET A 1 49.13 10.79 4.81
N GLY A 2 49.51 11.79 4.01
CA GLY A 2 49.63 13.23 4.10
C GLY A 2 50.04 13.67 2.67
N ARG A 3 49.38 14.69 2.13
CA ARG A 3 49.45 15.14 0.73
C ARG A 3 50.77 15.85 0.39
N ARG A 4 51.19 15.75 -0.88
CA ARG A 4 52.23 16.58 -1.52
C ARG A 4 51.64 17.86 -2.13
N LYS A 5 52.44 18.92 -2.06
CA LYS A 5 52.25 20.32 -2.52
C LYS A 5 52.05 20.49 -4.03
N SER A 6 51.38 21.57 -4.42
CA SER A 6 51.95 22.58 -5.35
C SER A 6 51.11 23.88 -5.37
N GLN A 7 51.78 25.01 -5.16
CA GLN A 7 51.30 26.38 -5.34
C GLN A 7 51.74 26.91 -6.72
N ARG A 8 50.90 27.74 -7.35
CA ARG A 8 51.21 28.86 -8.29
C ARG A 8 49.86 29.42 -8.77
N LYS A 9 49.62 30.69 -9.06
CA LYS A 9 50.19 32.02 -8.73
C LYS A 9 49.20 33.02 -9.40
N ASN A 10 48.97 34.17 -8.76
CA ASN A 10 48.57 35.47 -9.31
C ASN A 10 47.20 35.71 -10.00
N SER A 11 46.46 36.64 -9.38
CA SER A 11 45.47 37.63 -9.86
C SER A 11 46.13 38.69 -10.80
N PRO A 12 45.42 39.58 -11.56
CA PRO A 12 44.45 40.57 -11.03
C PRO A 12 43.22 40.98 -11.87
N ALA A 13 42.37 41.73 -11.16
CA ALA A 13 41.22 42.60 -11.47
C ALA A 13 41.03 43.20 -12.88
N VAL A 14 39.76 43.36 -13.27
CA VAL A 14 39.26 44.54 -14.01
C VAL A 14 37.84 44.87 -13.53
N ASP A 15 37.66 46.15 -13.25
CA ASP A 15 36.50 46.90 -12.77
C ASP A 15 35.78 47.54 -13.97
N SER A 16 34.45 47.67 -13.97
CA SER A 16 33.76 48.63 -14.84
C SER A 16 32.31 48.84 -14.41
N ASP A 17 32.06 50.06 -13.92
CA ASP A 17 30.78 50.66 -13.59
C ASP A 17 30.03 51.25 -14.82
N ASP A 18 28.78 51.65 -14.52
CA ASP A 18 27.96 52.76 -15.05
C ASP A 18 26.95 52.58 -16.21
N ASP A 19 25.68 52.59 -15.79
CA ASP A 19 24.64 53.62 -16.01
C ASP A 19 24.32 54.09 -17.44
N SER A 20 23.05 53.90 -17.85
CA SER A 20 22.16 55.03 -18.19
C SER A 20 20.77 54.56 -18.65
N SER A 21 19.79 55.23 -18.08
CA SER A 21 18.36 55.17 -18.39
C SER A 21 18.03 55.83 -19.75
N VAL A 22 16.96 55.41 -20.41
CA VAL A 22 15.96 56.32 -21.02
C VAL A 22 14.68 55.56 -21.41
N SER A 23 13.55 56.17 -21.02
CA SER A 23 12.19 55.82 -21.39
C SER A 23 11.88 56.13 -22.85
N SER A 24 10.91 55.42 -23.43
CA SER A 24 9.92 56.01 -24.34
C SER A 24 8.59 55.27 -24.26
N SER A 25 7.54 56.05 -23.98
CA SER A 25 6.12 55.67 -24.00
C SER A 25 5.58 55.54 -25.42
N SER A 26 4.63 54.61 -25.63
CA SER A 26 3.43 54.91 -26.43
C SER A 26 2.24 53.98 -26.07
N THR A 27 1.22 54.62 -25.50
CA THR A 27 -0.24 54.46 -25.67
C THR A 27 -0.71 53.60 -26.87
N MET A 28 -1.74 52.74 -26.88
CA MET A 28 -3.03 52.65 -26.17
C MET A 28 -3.66 51.25 -26.32
N ARG A 29 -4.42 50.84 -25.28
CA ARG A 29 -5.65 50.01 -25.24
C ARG A 29 -5.77 48.73 -26.10
N SER A 30 -5.95 47.59 -25.44
CA SER A 30 -7.17 46.77 -25.61
C SER A 30 -7.36 45.77 -24.48
N ASP A 31 -8.60 45.67 -24.03
CA ASP A 31 -9.15 44.70 -23.10
C ASP A 31 -8.87 43.24 -23.47
N ARG A 32 -8.63 42.46 -22.41
CA ARG A 32 -9.06 41.09 -22.11
C ARG A 32 -7.91 40.32 -21.50
N MET A 33 -7.85 40.34 -20.17
CA MET A 33 -7.09 39.35 -19.42
C MET A 33 -7.81 38.01 -19.62
N SER A 34 -7.40 37.29 -20.67
CA SER A 34 -7.82 35.91 -20.91
C SER A 34 -7.33 35.06 -19.76
N VAL A 35 -8.29 34.37 -19.12
CA VAL A 35 -8.05 33.29 -18.17
C VAL A 35 -7.36 32.16 -18.92
N VAL A 36 -6.04 32.24 -19.03
CA VAL A 36 -5.17 31.11 -19.38
C VAL A 36 -4.74 30.52 -18.06
N GLY A 37 -5.36 29.42 -17.65
CA GLY A 37 -5.08 28.83 -16.34
C GLY A 37 -5.26 27.33 -16.21
N THR A 38 -6.00 26.68 -17.11
CA THR A 38 -6.30 25.24 -16.95
C THR A 38 -6.29 24.45 -18.25
N GLU A 39 -6.66 25.04 -19.39
CA GLU A 39 -6.74 24.30 -20.66
C GLU A 39 -5.37 24.06 -21.30
N ASP A 40 -4.46 25.05 -21.29
CA ASP A 40 -3.12 24.90 -21.89
C ASP A 40 -2.22 23.87 -21.18
N ILE A 41 -2.41 23.64 -19.88
CA ILE A 41 -1.62 22.67 -19.10
C ILE A 41 -2.12 21.23 -19.33
N GLN A 42 -3.43 21.06 -19.56
CA GLN A 42 -4.03 19.75 -19.84
C GLN A 42 -3.63 19.27 -21.24
N PHE A 43 -3.64 20.17 -22.24
CA PHE A 43 -3.26 19.87 -23.62
C PHE A 43 -1.79 19.45 -23.77
N ASP A 44 -0.89 20.10 -23.01
CA ASP A 44 0.54 19.76 -23.00
C ASP A 44 0.79 18.37 -22.38
N LYS A 45 0.06 18.00 -21.33
CA LYS A 45 0.18 16.67 -20.68
C LYS A 45 -0.33 15.53 -21.54
N ASP A 46 -1.47 15.70 -22.21
CA ASP A 46 -2.00 14.69 -23.13
C ASP A 46 -1.03 14.47 -24.31
N SER A 47 -0.40 15.54 -24.80
CA SER A 47 0.64 15.44 -25.82
C SER A 47 1.88 14.69 -25.33
N LEU A 48 2.30 14.91 -24.07
CA LEU A 48 3.43 14.20 -23.47
C LEU A 48 3.16 12.71 -23.28
N LEU A 49 1.93 12.32 -22.90
CA LEU A 49 1.54 10.91 -22.80
C LEU A 49 1.52 10.23 -24.16
N ASP A 50 1.06 10.93 -25.20
CA ASP A 50 1.08 10.43 -26.56
C ASP A 50 2.51 10.19 -27.06
N LEU A 51 3.42 11.14 -26.83
CA LEU A 51 4.83 10.98 -27.14
C LEU A 51 5.48 9.83 -26.35
N ALA A 52 5.11 9.66 -25.08
CA ALA A 52 5.60 8.56 -24.25
C ALA A 52 5.08 7.21 -24.76
N LEU A 53 3.81 7.13 -25.19
CA LEU A 53 3.24 5.91 -25.77
C LEU A 53 3.95 5.54 -27.07
N ASP A 54 4.19 6.50 -27.96
CA ASP A 54 4.91 6.26 -29.21
C ASP A 54 6.34 5.77 -28.94
N ALA A 55 7.01 6.32 -27.92
CA ALA A 55 8.34 5.89 -27.51
C ALA A 55 8.41 4.46 -26.96
N LEU A 56 7.27 3.80 -26.66
CA LEU A 56 7.26 2.37 -26.32
C LEU A 56 7.52 1.46 -27.52
N TYR A 57 7.33 1.94 -28.75
CA TYR A 57 7.64 1.18 -29.98
C TYR A 57 9.13 1.18 -30.33
N GLU A 58 9.93 1.99 -29.64
CA GLU A 58 11.36 2.11 -29.91
C GLU A 58 12.13 0.81 -29.66
N LYS A 59 13.10 0.50 -30.52
CA LYS A 59 13.91 -0.72 -30.41
C LYS A 59 14.77 -0.73 -29.14
N ARG A 60 15.18 0.44 -28.67
CA ARG A 60 16.11 0.59 -27.54
C ARG A 60 15.37 0.51 -26.20
N GLY A 61 15.70 -0.49 -25.38
CA GLY A 61 15.07 -0.70 -24.07
C GLY A 61 15.18 0.48 -23.11
N SER A 62 16.31 1.19 -23.08
CA SER A 62 16.45 2.38 -22.23
C SER A 62 15.53 3.53 -22.60
N THR A 63 15.07 3.60 -23.86
CA THR A 63 14.09 4.60 -24.30
C THR A 63 12.70 4.20 -23.81
N ARG A 64 12.34 2.92 -23.98
CA ARG A 64 11.08 2.37 -23.45
C ARG A 64 10.99 2.49 -21.93
N GLU A 65 12.07 2.25 -21.19
CA GLU A 65 12.11 2.45 -19.73
C GLU A 65 11.81 3.90 -19.32
N LYS A 66 12.34 4.89 -20.06
CA LYS A 66 12.05 6.31 -19.80
C LYS A 66 10.59 6.65 -20.09
N ALA A 67 10.06 6.13 -21.20
CA ALA A 67 8.67 6.28 -21.57
C ALA A 67 7.73 5.71 -20.50
N LEU A 68 7.97 4.47 -20.04
CA LEU A 68 7.20 3.86 -18.95
C LEU A 68 7.28 4.67 -17.65
N SER A 69 8.45 5.21 -17.31
CA SER A 69 8.61 6.06 -16.12
C SER A 69 7.76 7.34 -16.22
N SER A 70 7.76 7.98 -17.39
CA SER A 70 6.92 9.16 -17.67
C SER A 70 5.43 8.83 -17.56
N ILE A 71 5.01 7.68 -18.09
CA ILE A 71 3.61 7.21 -17.98
C ILE A 71 3.22 7.03 -16.51
N ILE A 72 4.04 6.32 -15.71
CA ILE A 72 3.78 6.11 -14.27
C ILE A 72 3.65 7.44 -13.52
N GLU A 73 4.55 8.39 -13.77
CA GLU A 73 4.52 9.70 -13.13
C GLU A 73 3.23 10.45 -13.46
N ASN A 74 2.80 10.43 -14.72
CA ASN A 74 1.56 11.07 -15.16
C ASN A 74 0.30 10.43 -14.55
N PHE A 75 0.24 9.10 -14.47
CA PHE A 75 -0.87 8.37 -13.85
C PHE A 75 -0.89 8.50 -12.31
N SER A 76 0.27 8.70 -11.69
CA SER A 76 0.36 8.97 -10.25
C SER A 76 -0.10 10.38 -9.90
N ASN A 77 0.20 11.33 -10.78
CA ASN A 77 -0.08 12.75 -10.59
C ASN A 77 -1.43 13.20 -11.15
N ASN A 78 -2.14 12.39 -11.94
CA ASN A 78 -3.50 12.69 -12.42
C ASN A 78 -4.22 11.41 -12.88
N LEU A 79 -5.54 11.37 -12.72
CA LEU A 79 -6.34 10.31 -13.33
C LEU A 79 -6.56 10.63 -14.81
N GLN A 80 -5.83 9.94 -15.68
CA GLN A 80 -5.78 10.21 -17.12
C GLN A 80 -6.95 9.55 -17.88
N HIS A 81 -8.19 9.76 -17.41
CA HIS A 81 -9.37 9.06 -17.94
C HIS A 81 -9.55 9.23 -19.46
N GLN A 82 -9.39 10.44 -20.00
CA GLN A 82 -9.55 10.70 -21.43
C GLN A 82 -8.51 9.98 -22.31
N PHE A 83 -7.26 9.86 -21.82
CA PHE A 83 -6.22 9.11 -22.50
C PHE A 83 -6.54 7.61 -22.50
N VAL A 84 -6.95 7.10 -21.34
CA VAL A 84 -7.29 5.69 -21.14
C VAL A 84 -8.46 5.28 -22.03
N GLU A 85 -9.55 6.05 -22.08
CA GLU A 85 -10.71 5.76 -22.94
C GLU A 85 -10.33 5.54 -24.42
N LYS A 86 -9.35 6.30 -24.91
CA LYS A 86 -8.92 6.24 -26.32
C LYS A 86 -7.83 5.20 -26.59
N LYS A 87 -6.92 4.99 -25.63
CA LYS A 87 -5.65 4.29 -25.88
C LYS A 87 -5.34 3.16 -24.89
N PHE A 88 -6.31 2.72 -24.06
CA PHE A 88 -6.07 1.65 -23.08
C PHE A 88 -5.49 0.39 -23.71
N ALA A 89 -6.10 -0.11 -24.80
CA ALA A 89 -5.69 -1.37 -25.44
C ALA A 89 -4.28 -1.27 -26.01
N THR A 90 -3.93 -0.12 -26.62
CA THR A 90 -2.58 0.12 -27.14
C THR A 90 -1.55 0.17 -26.03
N LEU A 91 -1.83 0.89 -24.95
CA LEU A 91 -0.93 0.96 -23.79
C LEU A 91 -0.75 -0.42 -23.15
N LEU A 92 -1.85 -1.14 -22.88
CA LEU A 92 -1.83 -2.49 -22.32
C LEU A 92 -0.96 -3.42 -23.18
N HIS A 93 -1.21 -3.45 -24.48
CA HIS A 93 -0.45 -4.29 -25.40
C HIS A 93 1.06 -3.98 -25.37
N GLN A 94 1.45 -2.70 -25.32
CA GLN A 94 2.86 -2.33 -25.22
C GLN A 94 3.48 -2.72 -23.87
N CYS A 95 2.77 -2.51 -22.76
CA CYS A 95 3.25 -2.96 -21.46
C CYS A 95 3.41 -4.49 -21.40
N LEU A 96 2.49 -5.26 -22.00
CA LEU A 96 2.61 -6.72 -22.10
C LEU A 96 3.80 -7.16 -22.95
N ASN A 97 4.11 -6.44 -24.03
CA ASN A 97 5.31 -6.69 -24.83
C ASN A 97 6.59 -6.42 -24.02
N SER A 98 6.61 -5.33 -23.23
CA SER A 98 7.69 -5.04 -22.29
C SER A 98 7.83 -6.11 -21.20
N ILE A 99 6.74 -6.69 -20.69
CA ILE A 99 6.81 -7.81 -19.73
C ILE A 99 7.42 -9.06 -20.39
N LYS A 100 7.07 -9.34 -21.65
CA LYS A 100 7.53 -10.54 -22.37
C LYS A 100 9.01 -10.49 -22.77
N LYS A 101 9.54 -9.30 -23.11
CA LYS A 101 10.88 -9.16 -23.75
C LYS A 101 11.81 -8.17 -23.07
N GLY A 102 11.33 -7.43 -22.06
CA GLY A 102 12.05 -6.33 -21.44
C GLY A 102 13.14 -6.75 -20.46
N SER A 103 13.93 -5.77 -20.02
CA SER A 103 14.86 -5.91 -18.89
C SER A 103 14.09 -6.07 -17.56
N SER A 104 14.75 -6.51 -16.47
CA SER A 104 14.10 -6.57 -15.14
C SER A 104 13.44 -5.23 -14.74
N LYS A 105 14.11 -4.12 -15.07
CA LYS A 105 13.62 -2.77 -14.81
C LYS A 105 12.44 -2.41 -15.72
N GLU A 106 12.52 -2.73 -17.00
CA GLU A 106 11.43 -2.52 -17.95
C GLU A 106 10.18 -3.31 -17.55
N ILE A 107 10.33 -4.58 -17.15
CA ILE A 107 9.25 -5.43 -16.63
C ILE A 107 8.62 -4.80 -15.37
N SER A 108 9.44 -4.29 -14.46
CA SER A 108 8.96 -3.65 -13.22
C SER A 108 8.16 -2.39 -13.50
N LEU A 109 8.63 -1.54 -14.43
CA LEU A 109 7.91 -0.34 -14.83
C LEU A 109 6.63 -0.67 -15.61
N ALA A 110 6.67 -1.64 -16.52
CA ALA A 110 5.52 -2.05 -17.31
C ALA A 110 4.41 -2.65 -16.44
N SER A 111 4.77 -3.51 -15.48
CA SER A 111 3.81 -4.06 -14.51
C SER A 111 3.20 -2.98 -13.62
N HIS A 112 3.99 -2.00 -13.17
CA HIS A 112 3.45 -0.87 -12.42
C HIS A 112 2.51 0.01 -13.25
N ALA A 113 2.85 0.26 -14.52
CA ALA A 113 1.98 1.00 -15.44
C ALA A 113 0.64 0.29 -15.69
N ILE A 114 0.64 -1.06 -15.81
CA ILE A 114 -0.59 -1.85 -15.98
C ILE A 114 -1.51 -1.74 -14.75
N GLY A 115 -0.97 -1.82 -13.52
CA GLY A 115 -1.82 -1.68 -12.34
C GLY A 115 -2.36 -0.25 -12.15
N LEU A 116 -1.57 0.78 -12.49
CA LEU A 116 -2.08 2.17 -12.54
C LEU A 116 -3.16 2.37 -13.62
N LEU A 117 -2.99 1.72 -14.78
CA LEU A 117 -3.99 1.70 -15.84
C LEU A 117 -5.29 1.08 -15.32
N ALA A 118 -5.23 -0.08 -14.66
CA ALA A 118 -6.41 -0.72 -14.07
C ALA A 118 -7.09 0.18 -13.03
N LEU A 119 -6.34 0.80 -12.10
CA LEU A 119 -6.89 1.72 -11.12
C LEU A 119 -7.54 2.96 -11.74
N THR A 120 -7.07 3.41 -12.91
CA THR A 120 -7.61 4.58 -13.62
C THR A 120 -8.85 4.22 -14.45
N VAL A 121 -8.88 3.02 -15.04
CA VAL A 121 -10.07 2.49 -15.72
C VAL A 121 -11.21 2.29 -14.72
N GLY A 122 -10.89 1.80 -13.52
CA GLY A 122 -11.89 1.46 -12.51
C GLY A 122 -12.66 0.17 -12.85
N TYR A 123 -13.71 -0.11 -12.08
CA TYR A 123 -14.52 -1.32 -12.25
C TYR A 123 -15.27 -1.33 -13.59
N GLY A 124 -15.17 -2.41 -14.36
CA GLY A 124 -15.88 -2.57 -15.64
C GLY A 124 -15.25 -3.61 -16.58
N ASP A 125 -15.77 -3.70 -17.81
CA ASP A 125 -15.31 -4.67 -18.81
C ASP A 125 -13.85 -4.45 -19.22
N ASN A 126 -13.42 -3.19 -19.33
CA ASN A 126 -12.02 -2.85 -19.63
C ASN A 126 -11.06 -3.37 -18.54
N ALA A 127 -11.45 -3.38 -17.26
CA ALA A 127 -10.62 -3.92 -16.19
C ALA A 127 -10.53 -5.46 -16.24
N ARG A 128 -11.62 -6.12 -16.64
CA ARG A 128 -11.62 -7.58 -16.89
C ARG A 128 -10.71 -7.94 -18.05
N GLU A 129 -10.75 -7.18 -19.13
CA GLU A 129 -9.85 -7.36 -20.27
C GLU A 129 -8.39 -7.21 -19.85
N ILE A 130 -8.07 -6.16 -19.06
CA ILE A 130 -6.72 -5.97 -18.50
C ILE A 130 -6.27 -7.19 -17.69
N LEU A 131 -7.14 -7.72 -16.81
CA LEU A 131 -6.82 -8.91 -16.01
C LEU A 131 -6.56 -10.14 -16.91
N SER A 132 -7.51 -10.44 -17.78
CA SER A 132 -7.49 -11.63 -18.66
C SER A 132 -6.27 -11.65 -19.59
N GLU A 133 -5.95 -10.51 -20.22
CA GLU A 133 -4.80 -10.42 -21.13
C GLU A 133 -3.44 -10.38 -20.40
N SER A 134 -3.40 -9.86 -19.17
CA SER A 134 -2.16 -9.73 -18.40
C SER A 134 -1.74 -11.02 -17.73
N VAL A 135 -2.70 -11.82 -17.22
CA VAL A 135 -2.44 -13.03 -16.44
C VAL A 135 -1.47 -14.01 -17.14
N PRO A 136 -1.60 -14.34 -18.45
CA PRO A 136 -0.68 -15.25 -19.12
C PRO A 136 0.77 -14.73 -19.13
N SER A 137 0.94 -13.43 -19.42
CA SER A 137 2.27 -12.80 -19.50
C SER A 137 2.92 -12.68 -18.12
N ILE A 138 2.14 -12.28 -17.11
CA ILE A 138 2.59 -12.19 -15.72
C ILE A 138 2.91 -13.58 -15.16
N SER A 139 2.06 -14.59 -15.39
CA SER A 139 2.29 -15.96 -14.93
C SER A 139 3.60 -16.53 -15.48
N GLN A 140 3.88 -16.32 -16.76
CA GLN A 140 5.14 -16.74 -17.36
C GLN A 140 6.33 -15.98 -16.75
N ALA A 141 6.22 -14.66 -16.59
CA ALA A 141 7.28 -13.83 -16.02
C ALA A 141 7.54 -14.14 -14.53
N LEU A 142 6.54 -14.53 -13.74
CA LEU A 142 6.73 -14.96 -12.35
C LEU A 142 7.53 -16.27 -12.24
N LYS A 143 7.36 -17.19 -13.20
CA LYS A 143 8.06 -18.47 -13.24
C LYS A 143 9.51 -18.33 -13.69
N SER A 144 9.78 -17.58 -14.76
CA SER A 144 11.12 -17.48 -15.38
C SER A 144 11.86 -16.17 -15.12
N GLY A 145 11.20 -15.16 -14.57
CA GLY A 145 11.75 -13.81 -14.43
C GLY A 145 12.71 -13.63 -13.25
N PRO A 146 13.53 -12.57 -13.29
CA PRO A 146 14.46 -12.22 -12.22
C PRO A 146 13.71 -11.78 -10.95
N GLU A 147 14.31 -12.04 -9.80
CA GLU A 147 13.72 -11.79 -8.47
C GLU A 147 13.20 -10.36 -8.28
N SER A 148 13.97 -9.36 -8.74
CA SER A 148 13.59 -7.95 -8.63
C SER A 148 12.32 -7.58 -9.39
N SER A 149 12.03 -8.25 -10.51
CA SER A 149 10.81 -8.04 -11.28
C SER A 149 9.59 -8.75 -10.68
N LYS A 150 9.81 -9.83 -9.91
CA LYS A 150 8.71 -10.64 -9.34
C LYS A 150 7.87 -9.83 -8.35
N ILE A 151 8.49 -8.97 -7.56
CA ILE A 151 7.78 -8.12 -6.59
C ILE A 151 6.78 -7.23 -7.33
N SER A 152 7.24 -6.46 -8.32
CA SER A 152 6.39 -5.58 -9.14
C SER A 152 5.30 -6.34 -9.90
N LEU A 153 5.60 -7.56 -10.38
CA LEU A 153 4.63 -8.43 -11.05
C LEU A 153 3.55 -8.95 -10.10
N LEU A 154 3.91 -9.30 -8.86
CA LEU A 154 2.96 -9.74 -7.83
C LEU A 154 2.04 -8.59 -7.42
N GLU A 155 2.61 -7.41 -7.22
CA GLU A 155 1.83 -6.21 -6.91
C GLU A 155 0.88 -5.85 -8.04
N CYS A 156 1.37 -5.86 -9.28
CA CYS A 156 0.54 -5.66 -10.47
C CYS A 156 -0.60 -6.68 -10.53
N LEU A 157 -0.31 -7.97 -10.37
CA LEU A 157 -1.33 -9.02 -10.38
C LEU A 157 -2.38 -8.75 -9.31
N ALA A 158 -1.95 -8.37 -8.11
CA ALA A 158 -2.85 -8.08 -7.00
C ALA A 158 -3.80 -6.91 -7.31
N ILE A 159 -3.27 -5.83 -7.88
CA ILE A 159 -4.06 -4.64 -8.25
C ILE A 159 -5.04 -4.96 -9.39
N ILE A 160 -4.60 -5.61 -10.46
CA ILE A 160 -5.50 -5.91 -11.58
C ILE A 160 -6.58 -6.92 -11.20
N THR A 161 -6.28 -7.89 -10.32
CA THR A 161 -7.29 -8.80 -9.78
C THR A 161 -8.24 -8.06 -8.83
N PHE A 162 -7.74 -7.13 -8.03
CA PHE A 162 -8.58 -6.33 -7.14
C PHE A 162 -9.61 -5.45 -7.90
N VAL A 163 -9.21 -4.89 -9.05
CA VAL A 163 -10.09 -4.02 -9.85
C VAL A 163 -10.98 -4.82 -10.81
N GLY A 164 -10.43 -5.84 -11.48
CA GLY A 164 -11.10 -6.57 -12.56
C GLY A 164 -11.63 -7.96 -12.19
N GLY A 165 -11.27 -8.50 -11.02
CA GLY A 165 -11.62 -9.86 -10.57
C GLY A 165 -13.05 -9.96 -10.08
N ASN A 166 -14.01 -9.85 -10.99
CA ASN A 166 -15.43 -9.88 -10.66
C ASN A 166 -15.94 -11.32 -10.47
N ASP A 167 -15.27 -12.26 -11.14
CA ASP A 167 -15.58 -13.68 -11.04
C ASP A 167 -14.66 -14.36 -10.02
N LEU A 168 -15.26 -15.24 -9.23
CA LEU A 168 -14.53 -16.01 -8.22
C LEU A 168 -13.40 -16.82 -8.85
N GLU A 169 -13.63 -17.41 -10.02
CA GLU A 169 -12.65 -18.27 -10.69
C GLU A 169 -11.39 -17.51 -11.10
N GLU A 170 -11.53 -16.27 -11.58
CA GLU A 170 -10.39 -15.42 -11.95
C GLU A 170 -9.59 -14.98 -10.74
N THR A 171 -10.29 -14.66 -9.65
CA THR A 171 -9.68 -14.27 -8.38
C THR A 171 -8.94 -15.45 -7.74
N GLU A 172 -9.57 -16.63 -7.69
CA GLU A 172 -8.96 -17.86 -7.20
C GLU A 172 -7.73 -18.24 -8.05
N ARG A 173 -7.83 -18.16 -9.37
CA ARG A 173 -6.69 -18.40 -10.27
C ARG A 173 -5.53 -17.47 -9.95
N SER A 174 -5.80 -16.20 -9.66
CA SER A 174 -4.78 -15.21 -9.30
C SER A 174 -4.14 -15.54 -7.94
N LEU A 175 -4.95 -15.91 -6.94
CA LEU A 175 -4.47 -16.37 -5.62
C LEU A 175 -3.57 -17.61 -5.75
N GLN A 176 -3.98 -18.59 -6.57
CA GLN A 176 -3.21 -19.80 -6.84
C GLN A 176 -1.88 -19.47 -7.54
N LEU A 177 -1.87 -18.54 -8.49
CA LEU A 177 -0.64 -18.10 -9.18
C LEU A 177 0.35 -17.45 -8.22
N MET A 178 -0.13 -16.60 -7.30
CA MET A 178 0.72 -16.00 -6.26
C MET A 178 1.28 -17.08 -5.33
N TRP A 179 0.44 -18.02 -4.89
CA TRP A 179 0.85 -19.08 -3.97
C TRP A 179 1.89 -20.03 -4.58
N GLN A 180 1.79 -20.31 -5.89
CA GLN A 180 2.77 -21.13 -6.62
C GLN A 180 4.18 -20.54 -6.68
N VAL A 181 4.35 -19.23 -6.46
CA VAL A 181 5.68 -18.60 -6.38
C VAL A 181 6.46 -19.06 -5.15
N VAL A 182 5.74 -19.32 -4.05
CA VAL A 182 6.32 -19.70 -2.76
C VAL A 182 6.23 -21.20 -2.52
N ASN A 183 5.14 -21.82 -2.95
CA ASN A 183 4.94 -23.26 -2.91
C ASN A 183 4.68 -23.82 -4.33
N PRO A 184 5.72 -23.89 -5.19
CA PRO A 184 5.57 -24.46 -6.52
C PRO A 184 5.16 -25.93 -6.39
N LYS A 185 4.16 -26.36 -7.16
CA LYS A 185 3.79 -27.78 -7.29
C LYS A 185 4.90 -28.49 -8.06
N LEU A 186 5.95 -28.90 -7.36
CA LEU A 186 7.10 -29.58 -7.95
C LEU A 186 6.83 -31.08 -8.05
N GLY A 187 7.24 -31.68 -9.17
CA GLY A 187 7.31 -33.13 -9.28
C GLY A 187 8.33 -33.71 -8.28
N PRO A 188 8.30 -35.03 -8.00
CA PRO A 188 9.04 -35.67 -6.92
C PRO A 188 10.57 -35.49 -6.93
N ASN A 189 11.16 -34.93 -7.99
CA ASN A 189 12.61 -34.78 -8.17
C ASN A 189 13.10 -33.33 -8.39
N VAL A 190 12.27 -32.31 -8.15
CA VAL A 190 12.70 -30.90 -8.33
C VAL A 190 12.79 -30.21 -6.98
N VAL A 191 13.96 -29.65 -6.66
CA VAL A 191 14.19 -28.85 -5.45
C VAL A 191 13.57 -27.47 -5.64
N ALA A 192 12.73 -27.04 -4.69
CA ALA A 192 12.17 -25.70 -4.71
C ALA A 192 13.27 -24.65 -4.59
N VAL A 193 13.26 -23.68 -5.52
CA VAL A 193 14.13 -22.51 -5.42
C VAL A 193 13.68 -21.72 -4.19
N ARG A 194 14.57 -21.61 -3.20
CA ARG A 194 14.35 -20.80 -2.00
C ARG A 194 14.21 -19.34 -2.42
N GLN A 195 13.00 -18.79 -2.30
CA GLN A 195 12.75 -17.37 -2.56
C GLN A 195 13.36 -16.51 -1.46
N SER A 196 13.71 -15.27 -1.80
CA SER A 196 14.17 -14.29 -0.81
C SER A 196 13.04 -13.86 0.13
N ALA A 197 13.42 -13.27 1.27
CA ALA A 197 12.47 -12.71 2.22
C ALA A 197 11.60 -11.61 1.58
N ALA A 198 12.16 -10.81 0.68
CA ALA A 198 11.43 -9.75 -0.01
C ALA A 198 10.33 -10.32 -0.93
N VAL A 199 10.63 -11.36 -1.70
CA VAL A 199 9.62 -12.03 -2.55
C VAL A 199 8.54 -12.71 -1.70
N ILE A 200 8.92 -13.40 -0.62
CA ILE A 200 7.94 -14.04 0.27
C ILE A 200 7.00 -12.98 0.87
N THR A 201 7.54 -11.86 1.35
CA THR A 201 6.75 -10.74 1.89
C THR A 201 5.79 -10.19 0.83
N ALA A 202 6.27 -9.96 -0.39
CA ALA A 202 5.46 -9.46 -1.50
C ALA A 202 4.33 -10.44 -1.86
N VAL A 203 4.62 -11.75 -1.93
CA VAL A 203 3.61 -12.78 -2.22
C VAL A 203 2.53 -12.80 -1.14
N VAL A 204 2.92 -12.85 0.13
CA VAL A 204 1.97 -12.93 1.25
C VAL A 204 1.11 -11.67 1.33
N SER A 205 1.71 -10.50 1.11
CA SER A 205 0.98 -9.21 1.13
C SER A 205 0.01 -9.10 -0.05
N ALA A 206 0.45 -9.44 -1.27
CA ALA A 206 -0.38 -9.46 -2.47
C ALA A 206 -1.52 -10.47 -2.38
N TRP A 207 -1.23 -11.67 -1.88
CA TRP A 207 -2.23 -12.72 -1.68
C TRP A 207 -3.27 -12.31 -0.63
N SER A 208 -2.83 -11.75 0.49
CA SER A 208 -3.74 -11.25 1.54
C SER A 208 -4.60 -10.11 1.03
N PHE A 209 -4.02 -9.19 0.24
CA PHE A 209 -4.75 -8.09 -0.38
C PHE A 209 -5.85 -8.60 -1.31
N VAL A 210 -5.58 -9.52 -2.22
CA VAL A 210 -6.61 -10.09 -3.10
C VAL A 210 -7.64 -10.89 -2.30
N LEU A 211 -7.22 -11.60 -1.26
CA LEU A 211 -8.13 -12.37 -0.41
C LEU A 211 -9.18 -11.47 0.25
N THR A 212 -8.89 -10.19 0.51
CA THR A 212 -9.86 -9.23 1.07
C THR A 212 -11.11 -9.01 0.22
N THR A 213 -11.06 -9.27 -1.10
CA THR A 213 -12.20 -9.10 -2.01
C THR A 213 -13.07 -10.34 -2.15
N THR A 214 -12.60 -11.48 -1.66
CA THR A 214 -13.26 -12.77 -1.80
C THR A 214 -13.96 -13.16 -0.51
N ASP A 215 -15.09 -13.86 -0.59
CA ASP A 215 -15.61 -14.58 0.58
C ASP A 215 -14.82 -15.88 0.77
N ALA A 216 -14.11 -16.02 1.90
CA ALA A 216 -13.26 -17.18 2.21
C ALA A 216 -13.98 -18.54 2.12
N LEU A 217 -15.32 -18.52 2.07
CA LEU A 217 -16.23 -19.66 2.02
C LEU A 217 -16.08 -20.59 0.83
N LYS A 218 -15.45 -20.18 -0.27
CA LYS A 218 -15.45 -20.99 -1.51
C LYS A 218 -14.13 -21.72 -1.81
N LEU A 219 -13.09 -21.49 -1.00
CA LEU A 219 -11.81 -22.16 -1.15
C LEU A 219 -11.80 -23.52 -0.44
N ASN A 220 -11.12 -24.51 -1.02
CA ASN A 220 -11.07 -25.88 -0.51
C ASN A 220 -10.43 -25.95 0.89
N SER A 221 -11.00 -26.77 1.78
CA SER A 221 -10.49 -26.99 3.16
C SER A 221 -9.02 -27.41 3.21
N LYS A 222 -8.55 -28.19 2.23
CA LYS A 222 -7.13 -28.61 2.14
C LYS A 222 -6.19 -27.46 1.81
N ASP A 223 -6.60 -26.56 0.91
CA ASP A 223 -5.76 -25.42 0.51
C ASP A 223 -5.61 -24.44 1.68
N TRP A 224 -6.66 -24.29 2.50
CA TRP A 224 -6.59 -23.54 3.76
C TRP A 224 -5.65 -24.18 4.78
N GLN A 225 -5.61 -25.51 4.88
CA GLN A 225 -4.68 -26.24 5.75
C GLN A 225 -3.23 -25.93 5.47
N GLU A 226 -2.88 -26.09 4.20
CA GLU A 226 -1.53 -25.85 3.74
C GLU A 226 -1.16 -24.38 3.91
N SER A 227 -2.09 -23.47 3.60
CA SER A 227 -1.88 -22.03 3.72
C SER A 227 -1.64 -21.58 5.16
N ILE A 228 -2.50 -21.97 6.11
CA ILE A 228 -2.38 -21.57 7.53
C ILE A 228 -1.13 -22.19 8.16
N SER A 229 -0.83 -23.45 7.83
CA SER A 229 0.38 -24.12 8.32
C SER A 229 1.64 -23.43 7.80
N TYR A 230 1.65 -23.06 6.52
CA TYR A 230 2.75 -22.34 5.90
C TYR A 230 2.93 -20.94 6.52
N LEU A 231 1.86 -20.16 6.66
CA LEU A 231 1.89 -18.84 7.30
C LEU A 231 2.38 -18.92 8.76
N SER A 232 1.95 -19.92 9.54
CA SER A 232 2.47 -20.15 10.90
C SER A 232 3.98 -20.44 10.89
N SER A 233 4.49 -21.14 9.88
CA SER A 233 5.93 -21.39 9.75
C SER A 233 6.74 -20.13 9.39
N LEU A 234 6.10 -19.13 8.76
CA LEU A 234 6.73 -17.86 8.42
C LEU A 234 6.94 -16.97 9.64
N LEU A 235 6.10 -17.10 10.67
CA LEU A 235 6.26 -16.36 11.94
C LEU A 235 7.57 -16.69 12.66
N ASP A 236 8.16 -17.87 12.40
CA ASP A 236 9.43 -18.31 13.00
C ASP A 236 10.67 -17.87 12.18
N LYS A 237 10.50 -17.23 11.01
CA LYS A 237 11.63 -16.76 10.17
C LYS A 237 12.38 -15.61 10.83
N GLU A 238 13.63 -15.34 10.47
CA GLU A 238 14.39 -14.20 11.04
C GLU A 238 13.95 -12.84 10.51
N ASP A 239 13.42 -12.80 9.29
CA ASP A 239 13.04 -11.56 8.61
C ASP A 239 11.73 -10.99 9.17
N ARG A 240 11.78 -9.72 9.60
CA ARG A 240 10.65 -9.05 10.24
C ARG A 240 9.52 -8.75 9.27
N ALA A 241 9.82 -8.38 8.03
CA ALA A 241 8.81 -8.06 7.04
C ALA A 241 8.00 -9.32 6.68
N VAL A 242 8.68 -10.47 6.58
CA VAL A 242 8.03 -11.77 6.40
C VAL A 242 7.11 -12.11 7.56
N ARG A 243 7.57 -11.91 8.81
CA ARG A 243 6.75 -12.16 10.01
C ARG A 243 5.50 -11.28 10.02
N ILE A 244 5.66 -9.98 9.77
CA ILE A 244 4.56 -9.00 9.78
C ILE A 244 3.52 -9.37 8.73
N ALA A 245 3.94 -9.60 7.48
CA ALA A 245 3.03 -9.99 6.40
C ALA A 245 2.29 -11.29 6.72
N ALA A 246 2.99 -12.29 7.29
CA ALA A 246 2.35 -13.55 7.70
C ALA A 246 1.36 -13.35 8.85
N GLY A 247 1.65 -12.47 9.81
CA GLY A 247 0.75 -12.12 10.90
C GLY A 247 -0.52 -11.43 10.42
N GLU A 248 -0.40 -10.45 9.53
CA GLU A 248 -1.54 -9.75 8.93
C GLU A 248 -2.39 -10.70 8.08
N ALA A 249 -1.76 -11.59 7.30
CA ALA A 249 -2.44 -12.63 6.54
C ALA A 249 -3.25 -13.56 7.46
N LEU A 250 -2.66 -14.03 8.57
CA LEU A 250 -3.35 -14.88 9.53
C LEU A 250 -4.51 -14.13 10.20
N ALA A 251 -4.33 -12.88 10.60
CA ALA A 251 -5.39 -12.06 11.17
C ALA A 251 -6.59 -11.94 10.21
N LEU A 252 -6.32 -11.68 8.92
CA LEU A 252 -7.35 -11.67 7.89
C LEU A 252 -8.08 -13.01 7.77
N VAL A 253 -7.36 -14.12 7.72
CA VAL A 253 -7.95 -15.47 7.62
C VAL A 253 -8.87 -15.77 8.80
N PHE A 254 -8.49 -15.35 10.02
CA PHE A 254 -9.35 -15.48 11.18
C PHE A 254 -10.54 -14.50 11.15
N GLU A 255 -10.36 -13.26 10.68
CA GLU A 255 -11.44 -12.26 10.51
C GLU A 255 -12.52 -12.74 9.53
N MET A 256 -12.14 -13.40 8.44
CA MET A 256 -13.10 -13.94 7.46
C MET A 256 -13.99 -15.07 8.01
N GLY A 257 -13.74 -15.50 9.25
CA GLY A 257 -14.53 -16.50 9.95
C GLY A 257 -14.28 -17.92 9.46
N VAL A 258 -13.14 -18.18 8.79
CA VAL A 258 -12.79 -19.51 8.23
C VAL A 258 -13.00 -20.62 9.27
N LEU A 259 -12.58 -20.37 10.52
CA LEU A 259 -12.67 -21.35 11.61
C LEU A 259 -14.12 -21.58 12.11
N GLU A 260 -14.91 -20.53 12.22
CA GLU A 260 -16.29 -20.60 12.73
C GLU A 260 -17.23 -21.23 11.70
N LYS A 261 -17.03 -20.89 10.42
CA LYS A 261 -17.78 -21.42 9.27
C LYS A 261 -17.57 -22.93 9.12
N PHE A 262 -16.33 -23.43 9.14
CA PHE A 262 -16.07 -24.87 9.11
C PHE A 262 -16.57 -25.61 10.36
N SER A 263 -16.61 -24.94 11.52
CA SER A 263 -17.25 -25.50 12.73
C SER A 263 -18.76 -25.69 12.54
N ALA A 264 -19.43 -24.71 11.92
CA ALA A 264 -20.86 -24.78 11.62
C ALA A 264 -21.16 -25.87 10.58
N GLU A 265 -20.36 -25.98 9.52
CA GLU A 265 -20.48 -27.03 8.50
C GLU A 265 -20.26 -28.43 9.09
N ALA A 266 -19.26 -28.61 9.95
CA ALA A 266 -19.01 -29.88 10.65
C ALA A 266 -20.16 -30.28 11.59
N LYS A 267 -20.92 -29.31 12.11
CA LYS A 267 -22.11 -29.55 12.95
C LYS A 267 -23.39 -29.77 12.13
N GLY A 268 -23.48 -29.17 10.94
CA GLY A 268 -24.64 -29.30 10.03
C GLY A 268 -24.68 -30.62 9.24
N LEU A 269 -23.55 -31.32 9.08
CA LEU A 269 -23.42 -32.56 8.30
C LEU A 269 -23.87 -33.85 9.03
N THR A 270 -24.67 -33.73 10.09
CA THR A 270 -25.06 -34.87 10.94
C THR A 270 -25.95 -35.91 10.21
N ASP A 271 -26.50 -35.61 9.03
CA ASP A 271 -27.54 -36.45 8.38
C ASP A 271 -27.24 -36.94 6.94
N GLY A 272 -26.01 -36.82 6.40
CA GLY A 272 -25.78 -37.12 4.97
C GLY A 272 -24.55 -37.96 4.57
N SER A 273 -23.38 -37.79 5.19
CA SER A 273 -22.17 -38.51 4.77
C SER A 273 -21.14 -38.66 5.92
N VAL A 274 -21.16 -39.82 6.57
CA VAL A 274 -20.31 -40.15 7.75
C VAL A 274 -18.79 -40.00 7.48
N LEU A 275 -18.36 -40.07 6.22
CA LEU A 275 -16.94 -40.03 5.84
C LEU A 275 -16.36 -38.61 5.66
N GLU A 276 -17.20 -37.61 5.45
CA GLU A 276 -16.79 -36.22 5.16
C GLU A 276 -16.84 -35.36 6.43
N GLY A 277 -17.83 -35.61 7.30
CA GLY A 277 -17.90 -35.00 8.63
C GLY A 277 -16.73 -35.39 9.56
N SER A 278 -16.14 -36.59 9.41
CA SER A 278 -14.97 -37.00 10.20
C SER A 278 -13.71 -36.22 9.81
N LYS A 279 -13.46 -36.05 8.50
CA LYS A 279 -12.33 -35.26 7.99
C LYS A 279 -12.42 -33.78 8.38
N LEU A 280 -13.63 -33.19 8.33
CA LEU A 280 -13.85 -31.81 8.76
C LEU A 280 -13.64 -31.63 10.27
N ARG A 281 -13.99 -32.62 11.09
CA ARG A 281 -13.72 -32.62 12.52
C ARG A 281 -12.22 -32.72 12.82
N ASP A 282 -11.50 -33.61 12.14
CA ASP A 282 -10.04 -33.73 12.28
C ASP A 282 -9.33 -32.43 11.85
N TRP A 283 -9.77 -31.85 10.74
CA TRP A 283 -9.35 -30.53 10.26
C TRP A 283 -9.60 -29.42 11.29
N TYR A 284 -10.79 -29.36 11.87
CA TYR A 284 -11.14 -28.38 12.90
C TYR A 284 -10.23 -28.51 14.14
N VAL A 285 -10.01 -29.74 14.62
CA VAL A 285 -9.10 -29.99 15.76
C VAL A 285 -7.67 -29.55 15.43
N HIS A 286 -7.22 -29.85 14.21
CA HIS A 286 -5.91 -29.42 13.73
C HIS A 286 -5.78 -27.89 13.70
N ILE A 287 -6.78 -27.18 13.18
CA ILE A 287 -6.76 -25.73 13.10
C ILE A 287 -6.86 -25.08 14.48
N GLN A 288 -7.62 -25.65 15.42
CA GLN A 288 -7.62 -25.17 16.80
C GLN A 288 -6.24 -25.32 17.45
N GLY A 289 -5.56 -26.45 17.21
CA GLY A 289 -4.16 -26.65 17.62
C GLY A 289 -3.21 -25.63 17.00
N LEU A 290 -3.36 -25.36 15.69
CA LEU A 290 -2.60 -24.32 14.99
C LEU A 290 -2.90 -22.93 15.52
N LYS A 291 -4.17 -22.60 15.82
CA LYS A 291 -4.57 -21.32 16.42
C LYS A 291 -3.85 -21.11 17.76
N GLY A 292 -3.81 -22.13 18.62
CA GLY A 292 -3.05 -22.08 19.88
C GLY A 292 -1.54 -21.86 19.67
N LYS A 293 -0.94 -22.54 18.68
CA LYS A 293 0.46 -22.32 18.31
C LYS A 293 0.69 -20.87 17.83
N ILE A 294 -0.12 -20.39 16.90
CA ILE A 294 -0.06 -19.04 16.33
C ILE A 294 -0.20 -18.00 17.44
N LEU A 295 -1.13 -18.18 18.37
CA LEU A 295 -1.32 -17.27 19.50
C LEU A 295 -0.05 -17.14 20.35
N ASN A 296 0.61 -18.26 20.64
CA ASN A 296 1.87 -18.24 21.38
C ASN A 296 3.00 -17.55 20.59
N GLN A 297 3.08 -17.78 19.27
CA GLN A 297 4.05 -17.11 18.39
C GLN A 297 3.81 -15.59 18.36
N VAL A 298 2.56 -15.17 18.12
CA VAL A 298 2.14 -13.75 18.10
C VAL A 298 2.45 -13.08 19.44
N LYS A 299 2.13 -13.74 20.57
CA LYS A 299 2.44 -13.25 21.91
C LYS A 299 3.92 -13.03 22.09
N SER A 300 4.76 -13.99 21.70
CA SER A 300 6.23 -13.87 21.74
C SER A 300 6.73 -12.67 20.92
N LEU A 301 6.20 -12.49 19.70
CA LEU A 301 6.60 -11.42 18.78
C LEU A 301 6.13 -10.02 19.25
N SER A 302 5.01 -9.93 19.97
CA SER A 302 4.50 -8.69 20.56
C SER A 302 5.42 -8.12 21.66
N VAL A 303 6.17 -8.98 22.34
CA VAL A 303 7.09 -8.61 23.44
C VAL A 303 8.57 -8.85 23.10
N GLU A 304 8.90 -9.17 21.84
CA GLU A 304 10.25 -9.54 21.41
C GLU A 304 11.28 -8.51 21.88
N ALA A 305 12.27 -8.91 22.69
CA ALA A 305 13.31 -8.02 23.19
C ALA A 305 14.17 -7.45 22.06
N GLY A 306 14.59 -6.19 22.18
CA GLY A 306 15.46 -5.56 21.18
C GLY A 306 16.86 -6.19 21.20
N GLY A 307 17.20 -6.93 20.15
CA GLY A 307 18.54 -7.46 19.96
C GLY A 307 19.58 -6.37 19.68
N LYS A 308 20.86 -6.63 19.99
CA LYS A 308 21.98 -5.76 19.60
C LYS A 308 22.01 -5.64 18.07
N GLY A 309 21.83 -4.42 17.55
CA GLY A 309 21.85 -4.13 16.11
C GLY A 309 20.49 -4.02 15.42
N SER A 310 19.37 -4.20 16.13
CA SER A 310 18.04 -4.00 15.54
C SER A 310 17.69 -2.51 15.42
N ALA A 311 17.20 -2.09 14.25
CA ALA A 311 16.64 -0.76 14.07
C ALA A 311 15.42 -0.59 14.99
N LYS A 312 15.56 0.26 16.01
CA LYS A 312 14.54 0.45 17.07
C LYS A 312 13.15 0.78 16.53
N LYS A 313 13.06 1.46 15.38
CA LYS A 313 11.79 1.80 14.72
C LYS A 313 11.06 0.56 14.20
N ASP A 314 11.78 -0.33 13.53
CA ASP A 314 11.22 -1.52 12.88
C ASP A 314 10.74 -2.53 13.92
N LEU A 315 11.49 -2.67 15.03
CA LEU A 315 11.07 -3.48 16.17
C LEU A 315 9.78 -2.96 16.81
N ASN A 316 9.67 -1.63 16.99
CA ASN A 316 8.47 -1.04 17.57
C ASN A 316 7.25 -1.22 16.65
N PHE A 317 7.43 -1.07 15.34
CA PHE A 317 6.37 -1.34 14.37
C PHE A 317 5.91 -2.80 14.47
N GLN A 318 6.83 -3.76 14.42
CA GLN A 318 6.54 -5.18 14.60
C GLN A 318 5.73 -5.44 15.88
N ARG A 319 6.22 -4.96 17.04
CA ARG A 319 5.55 -5.18 18.33
C ARG A 319 4.14 -4.60 18.37
N ASN A 320 3.94 -3.41 17.80
CA ASN A 320 2.63 -2.80 17.71
C ASN A 320 1.69 -3.65 16.85
N THR A 321 2.12 -4.04 15.65
CA THR A 321 1.31 -4.90 14.77
C THR A 321 0.95 -6.22 15.45
N PHE A 322 1.91 -6.90 16.11
CA PHE A 322 1.60 -8.16 16.80
C PHE A 322 0.78 -7.98 18.08
N ARG A 323 0.81 -6.81 18.73
CA ARG A 323 -0.11 -6.51 19.83
C ARG A 323 -1.53 -6.37 19.29
N ASP A 324 -1.71 -5.65 18.19
CA ASP A 324 -3.01 -5.46 17.56
C ASP A 324 -3.57 -6.81 17.04
N ILE A 325 -2.72 -7.67 16.48
CA ILE A 325 -3.11 -9.05 16.10
C ILE A 325 -3.46 -9.89 17.33
N LEU A 326 -2.69 -9.77 18.43
CA LEU A 326 -2.96 -10.52 19.66
C LEU A 326 -4.33 -10.16 20.25
N GLU A 327 -4.60 -8.86 20.38
CA GLU A 327 -5.88 -8.33 20.88
C GLU A 327 -7.04 -8.79 19.99
N PHE A 328 -6.86 -8.79 18.67
CA PHE A 328 -7.85 -9.34 17.75
C PHE A 328 -8.07 -10.84 17.95
N LEU A 329 -7.03 -11.64 18.14
CA LEU A 329 -7.15 -13.10 18.28
C LEU A 329 -7.71 -13.55 19.64
N GLU A 330 -7.45 -12.79 20.71
CA GLU A 330 -7.91 -13.07 22.08
C GLU A 330 -9.32 -12.49 22.32
N ASP A 331 -9.53 -11.22 21.98
CA ASP A 331 -10.70 -10.45 22.38
C ASP A 331 -11.64 -10.09 21.21
N GLY A 332 -11.20 -10.31 19.97
CA GLY A 332 -11.99 -10.03 18.76
C GLY A 332 -11.99 -8.57 18.32
N TYR A 333 -11.21 -7.70 18.97
CA TYR A 333 -11.14 -6.27 18.61
C TYR A 333 -10.17 -6.03 17.46
N CYS A 334 -10.68 -5.55 16.33
CA CYS A 334 -9.84 -5.10 15.22
C CYS A 334 -9.26 -3.71 15.51
N PRO A 335 -8.03 -3.42 15.05
CA PRO A 335 -7.42 -2.11 15.26
C PRO A 335 -8.18 -1.01 14.51
N GLU A 336 -8.71 -0.04 15.26
CA GLU A 336 -9.26 1.19 14.69
C GLU A 336 -8.13 2.14 14.28
N THR A 337 -7.92 2.29 12.99
CA THR A 337 -6.94 3.27 12.46
C THR A 337 -7.66 4.40 11.75
N SER A 338 -7.12 5.61 11.90
CA SER A 338 -7.65 6.78 11.23
C SER A 338 -6.55 7.51 10.46
N ILE A 339 -6.75 7.67 9.15
CA ILE A 339 -5.80 8.33 8.25
C ILE A 339 -6.46 9.58 7.69
N LYS A 340 -5.74 10.70 7.75
CA LYS A 340 -6.21 11.95 7.16
C LYS A 340 -5.83 12.02 5.68
N ILE A 341 -6.84 12.08 4.81
CA ILE A 341 -6.69 12.17 3.35
C ILE A 341 -7.34 13.49 2.91
N GLY A 342 -6.57 14.40 2.30
CA GLY A 342 -7.13 15.63 1.71
C GLY A 342 -7.75 16.65 2.69
N GLY A 343 -7.81 16.32 3.98
CA GLY A 343 -8.56 17.11 4.98
C GLY A 343 -9.56 16.27 5.77
N ASP A 344 -10.04 15.18 5.17
CA ASP A 344 -11.05 14.27 5.74
C ASP A 344 -10.39 13.05 6.38
N LEU A 345 -11.11 12.41 7.29
CA LEU A 345 -10.62 11.26 8.06
C LEU A 345 -11.22 9.97 7.48
N LEU A 346 -10.37 9.08 6.98
CA LEU A 346 -10.75 7.72 6.66
C LEU A 346 -10.51 6.85 7.89
N GLN A 347 -11.56 6.22 8.41
CA GLN A 347 -11.48 5.25 9.49
C GLN A 347 -11.55 3.82 8.93
N THR A 348 -10.67 2.95 9.39
CA THR A 348 -10.72 1.51 9.13
C THR A 348 -10.95 0.78 10.44
N SER A 349 -11.91 -0.14 10.44
CA SER A 349 -12.29 -0.94 11.62
C SER A 349 -12.14 -2.46 11.40
N THR A 350 -11.55 -2.89 10.28
CA THR A 350 -11.33 -4.30 9.94
C THR A 350 -9.94 -4.51 9.36
N TRP A 351 -9.38 -5.72 9.55
CA TRP A 351 -8.14 -6.15 8.95
C TRP A 351 -8.21 -6.13 7.42
N SER A 352 -9.33 -6.56 6.84
CA SER A 352 -9.56 -6.47 5.40
C SER A 352 -9.36 -5.05 4.86
N LYS A 353 -10.03 -4.04 5.45
CA LYS A 353 -9.87 -2.64 5.03
C LYS A 353 -8.48 -2.10 5.32
N LEU A 354 -7.86 -2.48 6.43
CA LEU A 354 -6.51 -2.05 6.79
C LEU A 354 -5.46 -2.58 5.80
N ILE A 355 -5.55 -3.86 5.43
CA ILE A 355 -4.68 -4.50 4.44
C ILE A 355 -4.86 -3.82 3.08
N GLN A 356 -6.12 -3.61 2.65
CA GLN A 356 -6.40 -2.88 1.41
C GLN A 356 -5.75 -1.50 1.39
N LEU A 357 -5.94 -0.74 2.46
CA LEU A 357 -5.42 0.62 2.59
C LEU A 357 -3.88 0.66 2.58
N ASN A 358 -3.24 -0.21 3.35
CA ASN A 358 -1.78 -0.28 3.43
C ASN A 358 -1.16 -0.73 2.11
N PHE A 359 -1.76 -1.71 1.44
CA PHE A 359 -1.29 -2.19 0.15
C PHE A 359 -1.40 -1.11 -0.93
N LEU A 360 -2.56 -0.46 -1.05
CA LEU A 360 -2.77 0.63 -2.01
C LEU A 360 -1.88 1.85 -1.72
N LYS A 361 -1.67 2.17 -0.44
CA LYS A 361 -0.75 3.24 -0.03
C LYS A 361 0.70 2.93 -0.40
N HIS A 362 1.13 1.68 -0.23
CA HIS A 362 2.46 1.24 -0.64
C HIS A 362 2.60 1.32 -2.17
N TYR A 363 1.64 0.76 -2.89
CA TYR A 363 1.63 0.69 -4.35
C TYR A 363 1.60 2.08 -5.00
N LEU A 364 0.66 2.94 -4.61
CA LEU A 364 0.50 4.28 -5.20
C LEU A 364 1.56 5.29 -4.71
N GLY A 365 2.21 5.02 -3.57
CA GLY A 365 3.25 5.86 -3.01
C GLY A 365 2.82 7.34 -2.90
N GLY A 366 3.55 8.22 -3.61
CA GLY A 366 3.26 9.66 -3.64
C GLY A 366 1.90 10.03 -4.26
N GLY A 367 1.37 9.19 -5.15
CA GLY A 367 0.08 9.38 -5.82
C GLY A 367 -1.12 8.98 -4.96
N PHE A 368 -0.91 8.30 -3.82
CA PHE A 368 -1.98 7.75 -2.99
C PHE A 368 -3.02 8.79 -2.57
N VAL A 369 -2.58 9.95 -2.08
CA VAL A 369 -3.49 11.01 -1.60
C VAL A 369 -4.36 11.51 -2.75
N LYS A 370 -3.77 11.68 -3.93
CA LYS A 370 -4.50 12.19 -5.10
C LYS A 370 -5.54 11.18 -5.59
N HIS A 371 -5.15 9.92 -5.74
CA HIS A 371 -6.07 8.84 -6.10
C HIS A 371 -7.22 8.73 -5.10
N MET A 372 -6.96 8.79 -3.79
CA MET A 372 -8.02 8.75 -2.78
C MET A 372 -8.92 10.01 -2.73
N GLN A 373 -8.57 11.08 -3.46
CA GLN A 373 -9.40 12.29 -3.57
C GLN A 373 -10.22 12.35 -4.85
N GLU A 374 -9.76 11.71 -5.92
CA GLU A 374 -10.31 11.85 -7.27
C GLU A 374 -10.87 10.53 -7.82
N ASN A 375 -10.39 9.38 -7.36
CA ASN A 375 -10.69 8.08 -7.95
C ASN A 375 -12.01 7.52 -7.39
N GLU A 376 -13.06 7.56 -8.22
CA GLU A 376 -14.39 7.07 -7.86
C GLU A 376 -14.38 5.60 -7.45
N PHE A 377 -13.58 4.75 -8.10
CA PHE A 377 -13.45 3.34 -7.71
C PHE A 377 -12.91 3.19 -6.28
N LEU A 378 -11.89 3.97 -5.89
CA LEU A 378 -11.37 3.92 -4.52
C LEU A 378 -12.36 4.51 -3.51
N HIS A 379 -13.15 5.50 -3.91
CA HIS A 379 -14.21 6.04 -3.06
C HIS A 379 -15.26 4.97 -2.75
N ASP A 380 -15.67 4.19 -3.75
CA ASP A 380 -16.63 3.10 -3.60
C ASP A 380 -16.07 1.98 -2.73
N VAL A 381 -14.82 1.55 -2.98
CA VAL A 381 -14.11 0.52 -2.20
C VAL A 381 -14.08 0.86 -0.71
N PHE A 382 -13.73 2.09 -0.37
CA PHE A 382 -13.59 2.50 1.04
C PHE A 382 -14.87 3.08 1.65
N GLY A 383 -15.92 3.30 0.86
CA GLY A 383 -17.08 4.09 1.26
C GLY A 383 -16.69 5.50 1.67
N PHE A 384 -15.67 6.07 1.02
CA PHE A 384 -15.07 7.35 1.35
C PHE A 384 -15.37 8.37 0.27
N THR A 385 -16.23 9.33 0.59
CA THR A 385 -16.45 10.49 -0.28
C THR A 385 -15.66 11.67 0.27
N PRO A 386 -14.53 12.05 -0.34
CA PRO A 386 -13.83 13.26 0.05
C PRO A 386 -14.79 14.44 -0.14
N LYS A 387 -14.78 15.38 0.80
CA LYS A 387 -15.51 16.64 0.60
C LYS A 387 -14.85 17.32 -0.59
N LYS A 388 -15.48 17.25 -1.76
CA LYS A 388 -15.01 17.96 -2.96
C LYS A 388 -14.77 19.41 -2.54
N LYS A 389 -13.51 19.79 -2.42
CA LYS A 389 -13.12 21.20 -2.44
C LYS A 389 -13.35 21.64 -3.88
N PHE A 390 -14.61 21.80 -4.26
CA PHE A 390 -14.94 22.85 -5.21
C PHE A 390 -14.19 24.09 -4.73
N LEU A 391 -13.58 24.80 -5.66
CA LEU A 391 -12.79 26.00 -5.47
C LEU A 391 -13.60 27.11 -4.77
N LEU A 392 -13.94 26.90 -3.49
CA LEU A 392 -14.25 27.93 -2.52
C LEU A 392 -12.90 28.34 -1.94
N ASP A 393 -12.10 29.03 -2.76
CA ASP A 393 -10.91 29.76 -2.31
C ASP A 393 -11.30 30.99 -1.45
N GLY A 394 -12.35 30.87 -0.65
CA GLY A 394 -13.01 31.97 0.06
C GLY A 394 -13.26 31.76 1.55
N GLU A 395 -13.71 30.58 2.02
CA GLU A 395 -14.46 30.58 3.30
C GLU A 395 -13.90 29.80 4.50
N HIS A 396 -12.74 29.14 4.40
CA HIS A 396 -12.12 28.54 5.60
C HIS A 396 -10.62 28.82 5.74
N ARG A 397 -10.17 30.00 5.28
CA ARG A 397 -9.01 30.62 5.94
C ARG A 397 -9.50 31.18 7.27
N ILE A 398 -9.35 30.39 8.33
CA ILE A 398 -9.41 30.85 9.73
C ILE A 398 -8.80 32.26 9.74
N SER A 399 -9.61 33.25 10.10
CA SER A 399 -9.22 34.66 10.02
C SER A 399 -7.92 34.86 10.78
N SER A 400 -7.10 35.83 10.39
CA SER A 400 -5.89 36.18 11.16
C SER A 400 -6.21 36.43 12.65
N ALA A 401 -7.43 36.90 12.95
CA ALA A 401 -7.98 37.03 14.29
C ALA A 401 -8.24 35.67 14.98
N GLU A 402 -8.84 34.70 14.29
CA GLU A 402 -9.09 33.36 14.84
C GLU A 402 -7.80 32.54 14.99
N LYS A 403 -6.82 32.68 14.08
CA LYS A 403 -5.49 32.09 14.27
C LYS A 403 -4.80 32.67 15.51
N ARG A 404 -4.94 33.97 15.78
CA ARG A 404 -4.48 34.60 17.03
C ARG A 404 -5.26 34.11 18.26
N MET A 405 -6.56 33.86 18.13
CA MET A 405 -7.41 33.41 19.25
C MET A 405 -7.26 31.94 19.61
N PHE A 406 -6.88 31.05 18.68
CA PHE A 406 -6.86 29.60 18.94
C PHE A 406 -5.48 28.94 18.76
N LYS A 407 -4.57 29.56 18.00
CA LYS A 407 -3.25 28.97 17.68
C LYS A 407 -2.05 29.78 18.21
N SER A 408 -2.30 30.95 18.79
CA SER A 408 -1.24 31.73 19.46
C SER A 408 -0.81 31.07 20.77
N PRO A 409 0.50 31.07 21.10
CA PRO A 409 1.00 30.64 22.41
C PRO A 409 0.28 31.33 23.59
N ASN A 410 -0.18 32.57 23.41
CA ASN A 410 -0.88 33.37 24.42
C ASN A 410 -2.42 33.31 24.33
N SER A 411 -2.98 32.46 23.47
CA SER A 411 -4.43 32.33 23.32
C SER A 411 -5.12 31.83 24.59
N PHE A 412 -6.40 32.19 24.76
CA PHE A 412 -7.24 31.73 25.86
C PHE A 412 -7.34 30.20 25.89
N ALA A 413 -7.49 29.55 24.72
CA ALA A 413 -7.54 28.10 24.60
C ALA A 413 -6.23 27.42 25.05
N ASN A 414 -5.07 27.98 24.68
CA ASN A 414 -3.79 27.41 25.09
C ASN A 414 -3.51 27.66 26.58
N LYS A 415 -3.88 28.83 27.12
CA LYS A 415 -3.82 29.11 28.56
C LYS A 415 -4.71 28.16 29.37
N ALA A 416 -5.94 27.92 28.93
CA ALA A 416 -6.86 26.97 29.55
C ALA A 416 -6.31 25.54 29.52
N ARG A 417 -5.74 25.12 28.38
CA ARG A 417 -5.08 23.82 28.24
C ARG A 417 -3.87 23.69 29.16
N THR A 418 -3.02 24.70 29.26
CA THR A 418 -1.86 24.71 30.17
C THR A 418 -2.29 24.66 31.63
N GLN A 419 -3.33 25.41 32.02
CA GLN A 419 -3.87 25.35 33.39
C GLN A 419 -4.43 23.97 33.73
N LEU A 420 -5.16 23.34 32.80
CA LEU A 420 -5.67 21.98 32.98
C LEU A 420 -4.54 20.96 33.15
N LEU A 421 -3.51 21.03 32.30
CA LEU A 421 -2.35 20.15 32.38
C LEU A 421 -1.54 20.36 33.66
N ASN A 422 -1.38 21.60 34.12
CA ASN A 422 -0.73 21.89 35.40
C ASN A 422 -1.55 21.36 36.59
N LYS A 423 -2.88 21.48 36.55
CA LYS A 423 -3.76 20.89 37.57
C LYS A 423 -3.64 19.36 37.60
N GLN A 424 -3.56 18.70 36.43
CA GLN A 424 -3.34 17.26 36.34
C GLN A 424 -1.96 16.85 36.86
N ARG A 425 -0.91 17.63 36.59
CA ARG A 425 0.44 17.39 37.16
C ARG A 425 0.47 17.50 38.67
N MET A 426 -0.14 18.54 39.24
CA MET A 426 -0.27 18.71 40.69
C MET A 426 -1.03 17.54 41.35
N LEU A 427 -2.09 17.04 40.70
CA LEU A 427 -2.83 15.87 41.18
C LEU A 427 -2.00 14.58 41.10
N ALA A 428 -1.14 14.45 40.08
CA ALA A 428 -0.21 13.32 39.96
C ALA A 428 0.93 13.39 40.98
N GLU A 429 1.47 14.58 41.25
CA GLU A 429 2.46 14.80 42.31
C GLU A 429 1.87 14.54 43.70
N GLY A 430 0.63 14.97 43.96
CA GLY A 430 -0.11 14.63 45.19
C GLY A 430 -0.32 13.13 45.39
N ARG A 431 -0.57 12.37 44.31
CA ARG A 431 -0.62 10.90 44.34
C ARG A 431 0.73 10.26 44.63
N ASN A 432 1.83 10.83 44.14
CA ASN A 432 3.18 10.35 44.43
C ASN A 432 3.65 10.70 45.85
N ILE A 433 3.18 11.80 46.43
CA ILE A 433 3.47 12.17 47.82
C ILE A 433 2.76 11.21 48.80
N GLY A 434 1.57 10.71 48.46
CA GLY A 434 0.87 9.70 49.25
C GLY A 434 1.54 8.31 49.30
N HIS A 435 2.42 7.99 48.36
CA HIS A 435 3.16 6.72 48.34
C HIS A 435 4.49 6.74 49.09
N TYR A 436 5.00 7.92 49.48
CA TYR A 436 6.24 8.05 50.26
C TYR A 436 6.01 8.37 51.74
N ALA A 437 4.75 8.54 52.19
CA ALA A 437 4.41 8.93 53.57
C ALA A 437 3.89 7.79 54.46
N ILE A 438 4.02 6.51 54.05
CA ILE A 438 3.60 5.33 54.87
C ILE A 438 4.84 4.53 55.32
N ASN A 439 5.99 5.16 55.53
CA ASN A 439 7.15 4.48 56.14
C ASN A 439 8.06 5.45 56.92
N VAL A 440 7.49 6.20 57.87
CA VAL A 440 8.26 6.78 58.98
C VAL A 440 7.35 6.88 60.21
N GLY A 441 7.63 6.11 61.26
CA GLY A 441 7.22 6.42 62.64
C GLY A 441 6.44 5.33 63.37
N ASP A 442 7.20 4.56 64.15
CA ASP A 442 6.87 3.69 65.31
C ASP A 442 5.94 2.47 65.17
#